data_AF-A0A3A2ZAZ2-F1
#
_entry.id   AF-A0A3A2ZAZ2-F1
#
_cell.length_a   1.000
_cell.length_b   1.000
_cell.length_c   1.000
_cell.angle_alpha   90.00
_cell.angle_beta   90.00
_cell.angle_gamma   90.00
#
_symmetry.space_group_name_H-M   'P 1'
#
loop_
_entity.id
_entity.type
_entity.pdbx_description
1 polymer ?
#
loop_
_entity_poly.entity_id
_entity_poly.type
_entity_poly.pdbx_seq_one_letter_code
_entity_poly.pdbx_strand_id
1 'polypeptide(L)'
;MKLLRQRKTPFIVALNKIDRLYGWKKIDNNGFRESLAMQNKGVQSEFRTRLERTKLLFAEQGFNSELFYENKSMSRFVSLVPTSAHTGE
;
A
#
# COMPACT_ATOMS: atom_id res chain seq x y z
N MET A 1 -11.13 11.11 3.44
CA MET A 1 -11.85 10.50 2.29
C MET A 1 -13.10 11.23 1.85
N LYS A 2 -14.05 11.57 2.76
CA LYS A 2 -15.32 12.21 2.39
C LYS A 2 -15.15 13.50 1.55
N LEU A 3 -14.18 14.37 1.92
CA LEU A 3 -13.87 15.59 1.18
C LEU A 3 -13.40 15.34 -0.26
N LEU A 4 -12.46 14.41 -0.46
CA LEU A 4 -11.93 14.06 -1.78
C LEU A 4 -13.03 13.47 -2.68
N ARG A 5 -13.90 12.64 -2.09
CA ARG A 5 -15.07 12.07 -2.78
C ARG A 5 -16.10 13.15 -3.16
N GLN A 6 -16.38 14.09 -2.25
CA GLN A 6 -17.30 15.21 -2.52
C GLN A 6 -16.81 16.09 -3.67
N ARG A 7 -15.50 16.33 -3.76
CA ARG A 7 -14.89 17.13 -4.82
C ARG A 7 -14.54 16.34 -6.08
N LYS A 8 -14.86 15.04 -6.13
CA LYS A 8 -14.52 14.13 -7.25
C LYS A 8 -13.04 14.22 -7.65
N THR A 9 -12.16 14.47 -6.69
CA THR A 9 -10.73 14.63 -6.95
C THR A 9 -10.09 13.25 -7.00
N PRO A 10 -9.41 12.86 -8.11
CA PRO A 10 -8.67 11.60 -8.15
C PRO A 10 -7.53 11.63 -7.13
N PHE A 11 -7.30 10.51 -6.44
CA PHE A 11 -6.26 10.40 -5.43
C PHE A 11 -5.71 8.97 -5.35
N ILE A 12 -4.51 8.85 -4.78
CA ILE A 12 -3.87 7.59 -4.40
C ILE A 12 -3.64 7.58 -2.89
N VAL A 13 -3.37 6.41 -2.34
CA VAL A 13 -3.07 6.27 -0.90
C VAL A 13 -1.68 5.71 -0.73
N ALA A 14 -0.81 6.48 -0.07
CA ALA A 14 0.48 5.99 0.37
C ALA A 14 0.33 5.16 1.66
N LEU A 15 0.69 3.88 1.60
CA LEU A 15 0.82 3.01 2.77
C LEU A 15 2.23 3.17 3.35
N ASN A 16 2.41 4.21 4.16
CA ASN A 16 3.72 4.61 4.66
C ASN A 16 4.21 3.71 5.81
N LYS A 17 5.53 3.74 6.06
CA LYS A 17 6.27 3.06 7.13
C LYS A 17 6.38 1.55 6.98
N ILE A 18 6.52 1.06 5.74
CA ILE A 18 6.78 -0.38 5.48
C ILE A 18 8.08 -0.87 6.12
N ASP A 19 9.04 0.05 6.33
CA ASP A 19 10.32 -0.20 6.98
C ASP A 19 10.21 -0.64 8.45
N ARG A 20 9.02 -0.48 9.04
CA ARG A 20 8.72 -0.90 10.42
C ARG A 20 8.17 -2.32 10.54
N LEU A 21 7.99 -3.04 9.44
CA LEU A 21 7.65 -4.47 9.51
C LEU A 21 8.78 -5.23 10.21
N TYR A 22 8.41 -6.22 11.03
CA TYR A 22 9.39 -6.91 11.83
C TYR A 22 10.31 -7.75 10.94
N GLY A 23 11.61 -7.41 10.93
CA GLY A 23 12.59 -8.05 10.06
C GLY A 23 12.65 -7.50 8.64
N TRP A 24 12.05 -6.33 8.36
CA TRP A 24 12.24 -5.63 7.09
C TRP A 24 13.72 -5.31 6.85
N LYS A 25 14.24 -5.80 5.74
CA LYS A 25 15.59 -5.47 5.25
C LYS A 25 15.47 -4.27 4.32
N LYS A 26 15.92 -3.12 4.81
CA LYS A 26 15.94 -1.85 4.08
C LYS A 26 16.88 -1.94 2.90
N ILE A 27 16.44 -1.46 1.74
CA ILE A 27 17.28 -1.27 0.55
C ILE A 27 17.04 0.15 0.08
N ASP A 28 18.02 1.03 0.30
CA ASP A 28 17.85 2.46 0.06
C ASP A 28 17.57 2.76 -1.41
N ASN A 29 16.58 3.63 -1.66
CA ASN A 29 16.17 4.10 -3.01
C ASN A 29 15.75 3.00 -4.00
N ASN A 30 15.30 1.84 -3.52
CA ASN A 30 14.81 0.77 -4.38
C ASN A 30 13.29 0.85 -4.59
N GLY A 31 12.79 0.21 -5.64
CA GLY A 31 11.35 0.07 -5.85
C GLY A 31 10.73 -0.91 -4.83
N PHE A 32 9.52 -0.59 -4.35
CA PHE A 32 8.81 -1.43 -3.39
C PHE A 32 8.71 -2.91 -3.81
N ARG A 33 8.45 -3.20 -5.10
CA ARG A 33 8.24 -4.57 -5.57
C ARG A 33 9.53 -5.39 -5.47
N GLU A 34 10.63 -4.78 -5.86
CA GLU A 34 11.97 -5.33 -5.78
C GLU A 34 12.36 -5.54 -4.31
N SER A 35 12.15 -4.53 -3.45
CA SER A 35 12.41 -4.64 -2.02
C SER A 35 11.58 -5.73 -1.35
N LEU A 36 10.29 -5.85 -1.68
CA LEU A 36 9.40 -6.89 -1.15
C LEU A 36 9.85 -8.29 -1.57
N ALA A 37 10.28 -8.46 -2.83
CA ALA A 37 10.76 -9.74 -3.36
C ALA A 37 12.02 -10.24 -2.64
N MET A 38 12.86 -9.33 -2.14
CA MET A 38 14.07 -9.63 -1.37
C MET A 38 13.80 -9.93 0.11
N GLN A 39 12.58 -9.68 0.60
CA GLN A 39 12.21 -9.98 1.98
C GLN A 39 12.00 -11.48 2.19
N ASN A 40 12.16 -11.94 3.43
CA ASN A 40 11.80 -13.30 3.79
C ASN A 40 10.28 -13.52 3.73
N LYS A 41 9.85 -14.79 3.67
CA LYS A 41 8.42 -15.15 3.60
C LYS A 41 7.59 -14.62 4.77
N GLY A 42 8.18 -14.50 5.97
CA GLY A 42 7.51 -13.98 7.16
C GLY A 42 7.10 -12.51 6.98
N VAL A 43 8.03 -11.67 6.55
CA VAL A 43 7.79 -10.24 6.27
C VAL A 43 6.79 -10.06 5.14
N GLN A 44 6.89 -10.85 4.06
CA GLN A 44 5.92 -10.79 2.96
C GLN A 44 4.51 -11.17 3.42
N SER A 45 4.38 -12.17 4.30
CA SER A 45 3.10 -12.59 4.89
C SER A 45 2.53 -11.53 5.84
N GLU A 46 3.39 -10.92 6.67
CA GLU A 46 2.99 -9.82 7.56
C GLU A 46 2.48 -8.63 6.74
N PHE A 47 3.21 -8.22 5.70
CA PHE A 47 2.79 -7.17 4.78
C PHE A 47 1.42 -7.48 4.18
N ARG A 48 1.23 -8.69 3.64
CA ARG A 48 -0.05 -9.12 3.05
C ARG A 48 -1.19 -9.07 4.07
N THR A 49 -0.95 -9.54 5.28
CA THR A 49 -1.96 -9.51 6.37
C THR A 49 -2.40 -8.08 6.68
N ARG A 50 -1.44 -7.15 6.80
CA ARG A 50 -1.74 -5.73 7.06
C ARG A 50 -2.40 -5.04 5.87
N LEU A 51 -2.02 -5.41 4.65
CA LEU A 51 -2.64 -4.92 3.42
C LEU A 51 -4.12 -5.34 3.36
N GLU A 52 -4.43 -6.62 3.57
CA GLU A 52 -5.80 -7.11 3.54
C GLU A 52 -6.66 -6.48 4.64
N ARG A 53 -6.10 -6.30 5.84
CA ARG A 53 -6.77 -5.53 6.90
C ARG A 53 -7.05 -4.08 6.48
N THR A 54 -6.12 -3.46 5.77
CA THR A 54 -6.30 -2.09 5.27
C THR A 54 -7.39 -2.04 4.20
N LYS A 55 -7.39 -2.98 3.25
CA LYS A 55 -8.45 -3.10 2.23
C LYS A 55 -9.83 -3.26 2.86
N LEU A 56 -9.95 -4.07 3.91
CA LEU A 56 -11.20 -4.24 4.67
C LEU A 56 -11.70 -2.91 5.26
N LEU A 57 -10.82 -2.16 5.93
CA LEU A 57 -11.16 -0.84 6.49
C LEU A 57 -11.58 0.17 5.41
N PHE A 58 -10.99 0.10 4.22
CA PHE A 58 -11.41 0.91 3.07
C PHE A 58 -12.81 0.50 2.58
N ALA A 59 -13.08 -0.81 2.50
CA ALA A 59 -14.36 -1.35 2.08
C ALA A 59 -15.49 -0.95 3.05
N GLU A 60 -15.24 -0.98 4.36
CA GLU A 60 -16.17 -0.49 5.39
C GLU A 60 -16.54 0.99 5.22
N GLN A 61 -15.63 1.80 4.66
CA GLN A 61 -15.88 3.21 4.33
C GLN A 61 -16.49 3.41 2.93
N GLY A 62 -16.80 2.32 2.22
CA GLY A 62 -17.37 2.33 0.87
C GLY A 62 -16.35 2.61 -0.23
N PHE A 63 -15.07 2.29 -0.02
CA PHE A 63 -14.02 2.39 -1.03
C PHE A 63 -13.50 1.00 -1.39
N ASN A 64 -13.53 0.66 -2.67
CA ASN A 64 -12.73 -0.46 -3.16
C ASN A 64 -11.27 0.00 -3.29
N SER A 65 -10.33 -0.81 -2.84
CA SER A 65 -8.91 -0.49 -2.90
C SER A 65 -8.10 -1.69 -3.33
N GLU A 66 -7.03 -1.44 -4.07
CA GLU A 66 -6.15 -2.48 -4.58
C GLU A 66 -4.71 -1.99 -4.60
N LEU A 67 -3.74 -2.91 -4.54
CA LEU A 67 -2.34 -2.57 -4.76
C LEU A 67 -2.17 -1.91 -6.13
N PHE A 68 -1.31 -0.88 -6.20
CA PHE A 68 -1.17 -0.09 -7.42
C PHE A 68 -0.81 -0.91 -8.67
N TYR A 69 -0.05 -2.00 -8.52
CA TYR A 69 0.35 -2.90 -9.61
C TYR A 69 -0.66 -4.02 -9.89
N GLU A 70 -1.67 -4.20 -9.03
CA GLU A 70 -2.78 -5.16 -9.22
C GLU A 70 -4.06 -4.46 -9.70
N ASN A 71 -4.12 -3.13 -9.56
CA ASN A 71 -5.29 -2.33 -9.91
C ASN A 71 -5.48 -2.22 -11.44
N LYS A 72 -6.52 -2.89 -11.97
CA LYS A 72 -6.90 -2.85 -13.39
C LYS A 72 -7.79 -1.66 -13.77
N SER A 73 -8.33 -0.91 -12.79
CA SER A 73 -9.28 0.17 -13.04
C SER A 73 -9.19 1.26 -11.96
N MET A 74 -8.39 2.30 -12.24
CA MET A 74 -8.19 3.44 -11.34
C MET A 74 -9.47 4.28 -11.10
N SER A 75 -10.49 4.16 -11.96
CA SER A 75 -11.79 4.81 -11.76
C SER A 75 -12.68 4.10 -10.74
N ARG A 76 -12.44 2.81 -10.50
CA ARG A 76 -13.25 1.96 -9.61
C ARG A 76 -12.55 1.64 -8.30
N PHE A 77 -11.22 1.59 -8.30
CA PHE A 77 -10.41 1.20 -7.16
C PHE A 77 -9.40 2.29 -6.82
N VAL A 78 -9.28 2.58 -5.52
CA VAL A 78 -8.20 3.41 -4.98
C VAL A 78 -6.91 2.61 -4.99
N SER A 79 -5.87 3.14 -5.64
CA SER A 79 -4.54 2.52 -5.64
C SER A 79 -3.82 2.74 -4.32
N LEU A 80 -3.41 1.63 -3.69
CA LEU A 80 -2.55 1.60 -2.52
C LEU A 80 -1.09 1.48 -2.96
N VAL A 81 -0.27 2.46 -2.57
CA VAL A 81 1.16 2.55 -2.90
C VAL A 81 1.97 2.41 -1.62
N PRO A 82 2.60 1.25 -1.37
CA PRO A 82 3.47 1.06 -0.22
C PRO A 82 4.70 1.96 -0.32
N THR A 83 5.06 2.62 0.78
CA THR A 83 6.16 3.60 0.83
C THR A 83 6.89 3.57 2.17
N SER A 84 8.13 4.01 2.16
CA SER A 84 8.94 4.34 3.32
C SER A 84 9.54 5.73 3.14
N ALA A 85 8.96 6.72 3.81
CA ALA A 85 9.52 8.09 3.80
C ALA A 85 10.93 8.18 4.41
N HIS A 86 11.40 7.14 5.13
CA HIS A 86 12.72 7.13 5.77
C HIS A 86 13.81 6.50 4.89
N THR A 87 13.47 5.49 4.09
CA THR A 87 14.43 4.76 3.24
C THR A 87 14.28 5.07 1.75
N GLY A 88 13.23 5.79 1.37
CA GLY A 88 12.94 6.11 -0.03
C GLY A 88 12.35 4.95 -0.84
N GLU A 89 11.93 3.87 -0.17
CA GLU A 89 11.26 2.70 -0.75
C GLU A 89 9.77 2.94 -1.04
#